data_AF-A0A536SGE0-F1
#
_entry.id   AF-A0A536SGE0-F1
#
_cell.length_a   1.000
_cell.length_b   1.000
_cell.length_c   1.000
_cell.angle_alpha   90.00
_cell.angle_beta   90.00
_cell.angle_gamma   90.00
#
_symmetry.space_group_name_H-M   'P 1'
#
loop_
_entity.id
_entity.type
_entity.pdbx_description
1 polymer ?
#
loop_
_entity_poly.entity_id
_entity_poly.type
_entity_poly.pdbx_seq_one_letter_code
_entity_poly.pdbx_strand_id
1 'polypeptide(L)'
;MGNHITVQVRKSKVEGLDAAAWLGELFVELCRNTSPVWGSVRDDKEYWTKVMTESPVVSAIGRDFGKYLPGLFWMNFLGKPYVNLIEKSRLASTPSLTVQEIDEGLCLKLYEDPFKGSESLNRKSEEKARQHIGVQYFFQRENKAQETASPWTTETSRN
;
A
#
# COMPACT_ATOMS: atom_id res chain seq x y z
N MET A 1 11.59 4.03 -10.52
CA MET A 1 10.59 4.39 -11.55
C MET A 1 10.07 3.11 -12.18
N GLY A 2 8.79 3.08 -12.57
CA GLY A 2 8.17 1.93 -13.23
C GLY A 2 6.84 2.33 -13.88
N ASN A 3 6.31 1.49 -14.75
CA ASN A 3 4.98 1.66 -15.32
C ASN A 3 3.91 1.50 -14.22
N HIS A 4 2.79 2.18 -14.36
CA HIS A 4 1.68 2.06 -13.40
C HIS A 4 0.35 1.93 -14.13
N ILE A 5 -0.58 1.19 -13.52
CA ILE A 5 -1.96 1.07 -13.95
C ILE A 5 -2.81 1.73 -12.86
N THR A 6 -3.75 2.59 -13.26
CA THR A 6 -4.73 3.19 -12.35
C THR A 6 -6.13 2.91 -12.89
N VAL A 7 -6.99 2.40 -12.03
CA VAL A 7 -8.41 2.19 -12.30
C VAL A 7 -9.22 3.00 -11.29
N GLN A 8 -10.21 3.75 -11.77
CA GLN A 8 -11.13 4.51 -10.92
C GLN A 8 -12.56 4.07 -11.20
N VAL A 9 -13.27 3.63 -10.16
CA VAL A 9 -14.71 3.32 -10.22
C VAL A 9 -15.47 4.45 -9.55
N ARG A 10 -16.41 5.06 -10.27
CA ARG A 10 -17.23 6.18 -9.78
C ARG A 10 -18.68 5.81 -9.44
N LYS A 11 -19.10 4.59 -9.79
CA LYS A 11 -20.43 4.06 -9.50
C LYS A 11 -20.37 3.23 -8.22
N SER A 12 -21.48 3.13 -7.48
CA SER A 12 -21.59 2.25 -6.32
C SER A 12 -21.63 0.76 -6.68
N LYS A 13 -21.92 0.43 -7.94
CA LYS A 13 -21.93 -0.93 -8.47
C LYS A 13 -21.29 -1.04 -9.85
N VAL A 14 -20.63 -2.17 -10.10
CA VAL A 14 -20.06 -2.55 -11.41
C VAL A 14 -20.51 -3.97 -11.69
N GLU A 15 -21.10 -4.21 -12.87
CA GLU A 15 -21.59 -5.55 -13.28
C GLU A 15 -22.52 -6.21 -12.25
N GLY A 16 -23.29 -5.40 -11.51
CA GLY A 16 -24.23 -5.86 -10.48
C GLY A 16 -23.61 -6.08 -9.08
N LEU A 17 -22.28 -6.11 -8.99
CA LEU A 17 -21.53 -6.21 -7.73
C LEU A 17 -21.33 -4.86 -7.06
N ASP A 18 -21.17 -4.86 -5.73
CA ASP A 18 -20.69 -3.70 -5.00
C ASP A 18 -19.31 -3.26 -5.51
N ALA A 19 -19.11 -1.95 -5.66
CA ALA A 19 -17.87 -1.42 -6.24
C ALA A 19 -16.61 -1.79 -5.45
N ALA A 20 -16.68 -1.89 -4.12
CA ALA A 20 -15.54 -2.29 -3.30
C ALA A 20 -15.21 -3.78 -3.54
N ALA A 21 -16.23 -4.64 -3.55
CA ALA A 21 -16.06 -6.06 -3.84
C ALA A 21 -15.43 -6.27 -5.23
N TRP A 22 -15.99 -5.63 -6.26
CA TRP A 22 -15.49 -5.71 -7.63
C TRP A 22 -14.05 -5.20 -7.75
N LEU A 23 -13.73 -4.06 -7.11
CA LEU A 23 -12.36 -3.53 -7.09
C LEU A 23 -11.37 -4.46 -6.39
N GLY A 24 -11.79 -5.12 -5.30
CA GLY A 24 -10.97 -6.09 -4.60
C GLY A 24 -10.62 -7.30 -5.48
N GLU A 25 -11.61 -7.84 -6.19
CA GLU A 25 -11.42 -8.95 -7.14
C GLU A 25 -10.50 -8.55 -8.31
N LEU A 26 -10.79 -7.42 -8.97
CA LEU A 26 -9.95 -6.89 -10.04
C LEU A 26 -8.52 -6.66 -9.58
N PHE A 27 -8.32 -6.12 -8.37
CA PHE A 27 -6.99 -5.83 -7.85
C PHE A 27 -6.16 -7.10 -7.65
N VAL A 28 -6.75 -8.16 -7.08
CA VAL A 28 -6.10 -9.47 -6.94
C VAL A 28 -5.71 -10.03 -8.31
N GLU A 29 -6.61 -9.91 -9.29
CA GLU A 29 -6.39 -10.40 -10.64
C GLU A 29 -5.28 -9.62 -11.38
N LEU A 30 -5.25 -8.30 -11.24
CA LEU A 30 -4.17 -7.46 -11.75
C LEU A 30 -2.84 -7.81 -11.09
N CYS A 31 -2.81 -8.03 -9.78
CA CYS A 31 -1.58 -8.39 -9.06
C CYS A 31 -1.02 -9.73 -9.55
N ARG A 32 -1.89 -10.73 -9.75
CA ARG A 32 -1.53 -12.04 -10.29
C ARG A 32 -0.95 -11.94 -11.70
N ASN A 33 -1.60 -11.17 -12.57
CA ASN A 33 -1.22 -11.11 -14.00
C ASN A 33 -0.07 -10.15 -14.32
N THR A 34 0.24 -9.20 -13.42
CA THR A 34 1.27 -8.17 -13.69
C THR A 34 2.43 -8.21 -12.70
N SER A 35 2.31 -8.97 -11.61
CA SER A 35 3.31 -9.09 -10.55
C SER A 35 3.94 -7.75 -10.14
N PRO A 36 3.13 -6.73 -9.77
CA PRO A 36 3.64 -5.40 -9.54
C PRO A 36 4.54 -5.37 -8.30
N VAL A 37 5.54 -4.49 -8.28
CA VAL A 37 6.39 -4.31 -7.09
C VAL A 37 5.55 -3.91 -5.87
N TRP A 38 4.58 -3.02 -6.09
CA TRP A 38 3.63 -2.58 -5.08
C TRP A 38 2.30 -2.20 -5.75
N GLY A 39 1.20 -2.42 -5.04
CA GLY A 39 -0.13 -1.98 -5.45
C GLY A 39 -0.98 -1.62 -4.23
N SER A 40 -2.06 -0.88 -4.46
CA SER A 40 -3.04 -0.62 -3.40
C SER A 40 -4.43 -0.31 -3.95
N VAL A 41 -5.46 -0.62 -3.16
CA VAL A 41 -6.83 -0.11 -3.33
C VAL A 41 -7.14 0.80 -2.16
N ARG A 42 -7.77 1.94 -2.44
CA ARG A 42 -7.95 3.04 -1.48
C ARG A 42 -9.07 3.96 -1.90
N ASP A 43 -9.61 4.70 -0.94
CA ASP A 43 -10.45 5.86 -1.23
C ASP A 43 -9.58 7.11 -1.53
N ASP A 44 -10.12 8.06 -2.29
CA ASP A 44 -9.37 9.26 -2.66
C ASP A 44 -9.02 10.13 -1.44
N LYS A 45 -9.92 10.27 -0.46
CA LYS A 45 -9.72 11.07 0.75
C LYS A 45 -8.61 10.48 1.63
N GLU A 46 -8.53 9.16 1.74
CA GLU A 46 -7.46 8.42 2.40
C GLU A 46 -6.12 8.72 1.72
N TYR A 47 -6.09 8.64 0.38
CA TYR A 47 -4.89 8.95 -0.38
C TYR A 47 -4.42 10.40 -0.19
N TRP A 48 -5.32 11.36 -0.30
CA TRP A 48 -5.03 12.77 -0.11
C TRP A 48 -4.43 13.06 1.27
N THR A 49 -5.01 12.47 2.31
CA THR A 49 -4.54 12.66 3.70
C THR A 49 -3.10 12.17 3.89
N LYS A 50 -2.75 11.04 3.28
CA LYS A 50 -1.47 10.35 3.50
C LYS A 50 -0.35 10.84 2.60
N VAL A 51 -0.67 11.14 1.34
CA VAL A 51 0.34 11.25 0.27
C VAL A 51 0.42 12.65 -0.32
N MET A 52 -0.52 13.55 -0.02
CA MET A 52 -0.55 14.92 -0.56
C MET A 52 -0.19 15.97 0.51
N THR A 53 0.55 17.01 0.11
CA THR A 53 0.65 18.29 0.83
C THR A 53 0.03 19.38 -0.02
N GLU A 54 -0.63 20.37 0.59
CA GLU A 54 -1.22 21.52 -0.12
C GLU A 54 -0.34 22.77 -0.05
N SER A 55 0.58 22.83 0.92
CA SER A 55 1.48 23.96 1.14
C SER A 55 2.94 23.52 0.98
N PRO A 56 3.80 24.33 0.33
CA PRO A 56 3.48 25.59 -0.38
C PRO A 56 2.80 25.36 -1.75
N VAL A 57 2.77 24.13 -2.25
CA VAL A 57 2.11 23.73 -3.51
C VAL A 57 1.52 22.33 -3.33
N VAL A 58 0.37 22.07 -3.97
CA VAL A 58 -0.21 20.73 -4.06
C VAL A 58 0.78 19.77 -4.70
N SER A 59 1.32 18.84 -3.92
CA SER A 59 2.29 17.86 -4.40
C SER A 59 2.18 16.53 -3.68
N ALA A 60 2.50 15.44 -4.40
CA ALA A 60 2.60 14.11 -3.83
C ALA A 60 3.95 13.96 -3.12
N ILE A 61 3.95 14.02 -1.79
CA ILE A 61 5.17 13.99 -0.96
C ILE A 61 5.56 12.58 -0.51
N GLY A 62 4.66 11.60 -0.64
CA GLY A 62 4.88 10.21 -0.21
C GLY A 62 5.12 9.22 -1.36
N ARG A 63 5.38 9.68 -2.59
CA ARG A 63 5.58 8.79 -3.76
C ARG A 63 7.03 8.78 -4.25
N ASP A 64 7.93 8.26 -3.43
CA ASP A 64 9.29 7.89 -3.87
C ASP A 64 9.51 6.40 -3.60
N PHE A 65 8.99 5.54 -4.48
CA PHE A 65 9.13 4.08 -4.37
C PHE A 65 10.59 3.61 -4.45
N GLY A 66 11.53 4.48 -4.83
CA GLY A 66 12.95 4.21 -4.70
C GLY A 66 13.46 4.30 -3.26
N LYS A 67 12.70 4.91 -2.34
CA LYS A 67 13.12 5.17 -0.95
C LYS A 67 12.15 4.61 0.08
N TYR A 68 10.84 4.68 -0.17
CA TYR A 68 9.82 4.28 0.79
C TYR A 68 8.47 3.97 0.13
N LEU A 69 7.63 3.25 0.86
CA LEU A 69 6.21 3.08 0.56
C LEU A 69 5.40 4.32 1.01
N PRO A 70 4.35 4.71 0.27
CA PRO A 70 3.50 5.87 0.63
C PRO A 70 2.70 5.70 1.92
N GLY A 71 2.59 4.47 2.41
CA GLY A 71 1.72 4.08 3.53
C GLY A 71 1.04 2.75 3.23
N LEU A 72 0.10 2.38 4.09
CA LEU A 72 -0.83 1.28 3.82
C LEU A 72 -2.23 1.86 3.62
N PHE A 73 -2.98 1.25 2.71
CA PHE A 73 -4.37 1.60 2.40
C PHE A 73 -5.32 0.45 2.72
N TRP A 74 -6.60 0.57 2.34
CA TRP A 74 -7.57 -0.51 2.49
C TRP A 74 -7.06 -1.88 2.04
N MET A 75 -6.50 -1.97 0.82
CA MET A 75 -5.76 -3.14 0.35
C MET A 75 -4.38 -2.73 -0.14
N ASN A 76 -3.38 -3.60 0.07
CA ASN A 76 -2.00 -3.38 -0.37
C ASN A 76 -1.41 -4.67 -0.87
N PHE A 77 -0.73 -4.63 -2.01
CA PHE A 77 0.08 -5.72 -2.51
C PHE A 77 1.55 -5.38 -2.34
N LEU A 78 2.31 -6.31 -1.77
CA LEU A 78 3.76 -6.25 -1.63
C LEU A 78 4.34 -7.38 -2.46
N GLY A 79 4.95 -7.03 -3.60
CA GLY A 79 5.57 -8.00 -4.50
C GLY A 79 6.88 -8.53 -3.96
N LYS A 80 7.43 -9.53 -4.67
CA LYS A 80 8.68 -10.23 -4.34
C LYS A 80 9.81 -9.36 -3.77
N PRO A 81 10.11 -8.16 -4.32
CA PRO A 81 11.19 -7.35 -3.77
C PRO A 81 10.96 -6.90 -2.33
N TYR A 82 9.72 -6.52 -1.99
CA TYR A 82 9.35 -6.18 -0.62
C TYR A 82 9.23 -7.43 0.25
N VAL A 83 8.78 -8.55 -0.29
CA VAL A 83 8.78 -9.84 0.43
C VAL A 83 10.18 -10.26 0.83
N ASN A 84 11.17 -10.09 -0.05
CA ASN A 84 12.56 -10.38 0.24
C ASN A 84 13.16 -9.40 1.24
N LEU A 85 12.83 -8.11 1.14
CA LEU A 85 13.33 -7.08 2.05
C LEU A 85 12.77 -7.20 3.47
N ILE A 86 11.47 -7.47 3.61
CA ILE A 86 10.74 -7.44 4.90
C ILE A 86 10.64 -8.83 5.53
N GLU A 87 10.84 -9.88 4.73
CA GLU A 87 10.61 -11.29 5.02
C GLU A 87 9.13 -11.72 4.90
N LYS A 88 8.92 -12.83 4.18
CA LYS A 88 7.59 -13.41 3.95
C LYS A 88 6.84 -13.73 5.25
N SER A 89 7.51 -14.31 6.24
CA SER A 89 6.90 -14.67 7.53
C SER A 89 6.36 -13.46 8.30
N ARG A 90 7.10 -12.35 8.25
CA ARG A 90 6.70 -11.08 8.86
C ARG A 90 5.50 -10.49 8.15
N LEU A 91 5.51 -10.44 6.81
CA LEU A 91 4.37 -9.98 6.04
C LEU A 91 3.13 -10.88 6.23
N ALA A 92 3.32 -12.19 6.27
CA ALA A 92 2.27 -13.18 6.42
C ALA A 92 1.53 -13.08 7.78
N SER A 93 2.22 -12.58 8.80
CA SER A 93 1.71 -12.38 10.17
C SER A 93 1.24 -10.95 10.45
N THR A 94 1.17 -10.10 9.42
CA THR A 94 0.78 -8.69 9.59
C THR A 94 -0.64 -8.58 10.16
N PRO A 95 -0.84 -7.79 11.25
CA PRO A 95 -2.17 -7.46 11.77
C PRO A 95 -3.03 -6.83 10.67
N SER A 96 -3.97 -7.60 10.14
CA SER A 96 -4.81 -7.22 9.01
C SER A 96 -6.10 -8.05 9.05
N LEU A 97 -7.13 -7.62 8.32
CA LEU A 97 -8.36 -8.38 8.18
C LEU A 97 -8.11 -9.69 7.42
N THR A 98 -7.36 -9.61 6.32
CA THR A 98 -6.86 -10.80 5.61
C THR A 98 -5.45 -10.58 5.08
N VAL A 99 -4.72 -11.69 4.99
CA VAL A 99 -3.47 -11.83 4.26
C VAL A 99 -3.65 -12.93 3.24
N GLN A 100 -3.40 -12.64 1.97
CA GLN A 100 -3.47 -13.60 0.88
C GLN A 100 -2.14 -13.61 0.13
N GLU A 101 -1.56 -14.79 -0.06
CA GLU A 101 -0.44 -14.97 -0.99
C GLU A 101 -0.97 -14.96 -2.43
N ILE A 102 -0.31 -14.18 -3.29
CA ILE A 102 -0.57 -14.13 -4.73
C ILE A 102 0.78 -14.26 -5.42
N ASP A 103 1.04 -15.43 -5.98
CA ASP A 103 2.32 -15.82 -6.56
C ASP A 103 3.48 -15.50 -5.60
N GLU A 104 4.43 -14.64 -5.99
CA GLU A 104 5.60 -14.27 -5.18
C GLU A 104 5.37 -13.05 -4.28
N GLY A 105 4.12 -12.61 -4.10
CA GLY A 105 3.77 -11.45 -3.28
C GLY A 105 2.66 -11.72 -2.25
N LEU A 106 2.40 -10.74 -1.39
CA LEU A 106 1.32 -10.78 -0.41
C LEU A 106 0.37 -9.61 -0.59
N CYS A 107 -0.92 -9.91 -0.61
CA CYS A 107 -2.02 -8.96 -0.56
C CYS A 107 -2.57 -8.88 0.86
N LEU A 108 -2.54 -7.69 1.44
CA LEU A 108 -3.06 -7.37 2.76
C LEU A 108 -4.36 -6.59 2.60
N LYS A 109 -5.44 -7.02 3.24
CA LYS A 109 -6.68 -6.23 3.42
C LYS A 109 -6.74 -5.80 4.88
N LEU A 110 -6.75 -4.50 5.16
CA LEU A 110 -6.62 -4.00 6.54
C LEU A 110 -7.94 -3.92 7.31
N TYR A 111 -9.04 -3.64 6.61
CA TYR A 111 -10.36 -3.44 7.19
C TYR A 111 -11.45 -3.74 6.15
N GLU A 112 -12.73 -3.72 6.54
CA GLU A 112 -13.82 -4.22 5.69
C GLU A 112 -14.17 -3.29 4.52
N ASP A 113 -14.33 -1.99 4.81
CA ASP A 113 -14.89 -1.00 3.91
C ASP A 113 -13.84 0.07 3.51
N PRO A 114 -13.51 0.23 2.21
CA PRO A 114 -12.51 1.20 1.76
C PRO A 114 -12.85 2.64 2.10
N PHE A 115 -14.13 2.99 2.20
CA PHE A 115 -14.57 4.39 2.42
C PHE A 115 -14.45 4.82 3.88
N LYS A 116 -14.07 3.89 4.77
CA LYS A 116 -13.92 4.11 6.21
C LYS A 116 -12.47 4.20 6.66
N GLY A 117 -11.51 4.37 5.75
CA GLY A 117 -10.09 4.44 6.11
C GLY A 117 -9.75 5.55 7.11
N SER A 118 -10.51 6.65 7.09
CA SER A 118 -10.34 7.77 8.03
C SER A 118 -10.95 7.54 9.43
N GLU A 119 -11.69 6.46 9.65
CA GLU A 119 -12.24 6.12 10.97
C GLU A 119 -11.13 5.72 11.95
N SER A 120 -11.32 6.03 13.23
CA SER A 120 -10.28 5.84 14.25
C SER A 120 -9.85 4.39 14.43
N LEU A 121 -10.78 3.44 14.29
CA LEU A 121 -10.49 2.01 14.37
C LEU A 121 -9.62 1.55 13.19
N ASN A 122 -9.96 1.96 11.97
CA ASN A 122 -9.23 1.58 10.76
C ASN A 122 -7.83 2.20 10.73
N ARG A 123 -7.69 3.45 11.18
CA ARG A 123 -6.37 4.08 11.40
C ARG A 123 -5.51 3.34 12.42
N LYS A 124 -6.11 2.83 13.50
CA LYS A 124 -5.38 2.01 14.49
C LYS A 124 -4.95 0.67 13.90
N SER A 125 -5.79 0.03 13.08
CA SER A 125 -5.43 -1.21 12.38
C SER A 125 -4.27 -0.98 11.41
N GLU A 126 -4.32 0.10 10.64
CA GLU A 126 -3.23 0.52 9.76
C GLU A 126 -1.93 0.78 10.53
N GLU A 127 -1.99 1.53 11.62
CA GLU A 127 -0.81 1.85 12.42
C GLU A 127 -0.17 0.58 13.01
N LYS A 128 -0.98 -0.35 13.52
CA LYS A 128 -0.50 -1.66 13.97
C LYS A 128 0.18 -2.44 12.85
N ALA A 129 -0.41 -2.45 11.66
CA ALA A 129 0.17 -3.11 10.48
C ALA A 129 1.51 -2.48 10.09
N ARG A 130 1.59 -1.14 10.06
CA ARG A 130 2.83 -0.39 9.79
C ARG A 130 3.92 -0.68 10.81
N GLN A 131 3.58 -0.67 12.10
CA GLN A 131 4.52 -0.98 13.19
C GLN A 131 5.03 -2.42 13.09
N HIS A 132 4.12 -3.37 12.81
CA HIS A 132 4.49 -4.77 12.62
C HIS A 132 5.41 -4.96 11.42
N ILE A 133 5.10 -4.36 10.27
CA ILE A 133 5.93 -4.44 9.06
C ILE A 133 7.29 -3.76 9.27
N GLY A 134 7.30 -2.59 9.91
CA GLY A 134 8.48 -1.77 10.14
C GLY A 134 8.28 -0.36 9.57
N VAL A 135 8.27 0.64 10.46
CA VAL A 135 8.02 2.05 10.11
C VAL A 135 9.09 2.64 9.18
N GLN A 136 10.28 2.04 9.12
CA GLN A 136 11.39 2.44 8.25
C GLN A 136 11.12 2.21 6.75
N TYR A 137 10.14 1.36 6.41
CA TYR A 137 9.79 1.10 5.01
C TYR A 137 8.79 2.10 4.44
N PHE A 138 8.24 2.99 5.27
CA PHE A 138 7.17 3.90 4.91
C PHE A 138 7.61 5.36 4.99
N PHE A 139 7.00 6.20 4.17
CA PHE A 139 7.14 7.64 4.25
C PHE A 139 6.69 8.15 5.63
N GLN A 140 7.47 9.06 6.20
CA GLN A 140 7.18 9.71 7.46
C GLN A 140 7.02 11.21 7.26
N ARG A 141 5.77 11.65 7.17
CA ARG A 141 5.42 13.04 6.89
C ARG A 141 6.01 14.02 7.92
N GLU A 142 6.02 13.63 9.19
CA GLU A 142 6.49 14.46 10.31
C GLU A 142 8.02 14.43 10.48
N ASN A 143 8.69 13.40 9.95
CA ASN A 143 10.13 13.23 10.06
C ASN A 143 10.77 12.89 8.71
N LYS A 144 10.81 13.88 7.81
CA LYS A 144 11.34 13.71 6.44
C LYS A 144 12.83 13.35 6.37
N ALA A 145 13.58 13.63 7.44
CA ALA A 145 15.02 13.35 7.52
C ALA A 145 15.31 11.91 7.99
N GLN A 146 14.28 11.17 8.43
CA GLN A 146 14.45 9.79 8.84
C GLN A 146 14.87 8.93 7.66
N GLU A 147 15.93 8.15 7.86
CA GLU A 147 16.38 7.17 6.89
C GLU A 147 15.28 6.12 6.66
N THR A 148 15.05 5.84 5.39
CA THR A 148 14.04 4.87 4.94
C THR A 148 14.72 3.76 4.17
N ALA A 149 14.12 2.57 4.21
CA ALA A 149 14.61 1.42 3.46
C ALA A 149 13.63 1.10 2.34
N SER A 150 14.16 0.88 1.15
CA SER A 150 13.45 0.29 0.02
C SER A 150 14.23 -0.91 -0.51
N PRO A 151 13.59 -1.73 -1.35
CA PRO A 151 14.30 -2.80 -2.03
C PRO A 151 15.51 -2.31 -2.86
N TRP A 152 15.55 -1.02 -3.24
CA TRP A 152 16.56 -0.46 -4.15
C TRP A 152 17.66 0.31 -3.43
N THR A 153 17.48 0.69 -2.16
CA THR A 153 18.52 1.41 -1.40
C THR A 153 19.66 0.49 -0.97
N THR A 154 19.39 -0.81 -0.80
CA THR A 154 20.37 -1.82 -0.37
C THR A 154 21.28 -2.34 -1.48
N GLU A 155 20.95 -2.13 -2.76
CA GLU A 155 21.79 -2.55 -3.90
C GLU A 155 23.00 -1.64 -4.13
N THR A 156 22.96 -0.39 -3.66
CA THR A 156 24.05 0.59 -3.88
C THR A 156 25.31 0.37 -3.03
N SER A 157 25.33 -0.63 -2.14
CA SER A 157 26.49 -0.95 -1.28
C SER A 157 27.31 -2.15 -1.78
N ARG A 158 26.98 -2.70 -2.95
CA ARG A 158 27.72 -3.79 -3.59
C ARG A 158 28.18 -3.37 -4.98
N ASN A 159 29.15 -2.46 -5.03
CA ASN A 159 30.08 -2.26 -6.16
C ASN A 159 31.39 -1.70 -5.62
#